data_AF-A0A8X8BRQ4-F1
#
_entry.id   AF-A0A8X8BRQ4-F1
#
_cell.length_a   1.000
_cell.length_b   1.000
_cell.length_c   1.000
_cell.angle_alpha   90.00
_cell.angle_beta   90.00
_cell.angle_gamma   90.00
#
_symmetry.space_group_name_H-M   'P 1'
#
loop_
_entity.id
_entity.type
_entity.pdbx_description
1 polymer ?
#
loop_
_entity_poly.entity_id
_entity_poly.type
_entity_poly.pdbx_seq_one_letter_code
_entity_poly.pdbx_strand_id
1 'polypeptide(L)'
;MAEKVKQLQPEEKQFMYKGTLYPSPLTSPENLQAVDKFEARADDILLVSYPKSAFYGSYFDYISAWNKKVNDENVLVVIYEELKKNMSEEIKKIAKFLNFTLTDEQIQSICSMSTFKSMKENSRNTHGEMGNILFRKGDIGDWKNCLTEEQSKAIDDKFEKHLLGTKIGDLLKYDEYCK
;
A
#
# COMPACT_ATOMS: atom_id res chain seq x y z
N MET A 1 -5.09 -6.80 -20.50
CA MET A 1 -5.10 -7.73 -19.34
C MET A 1 -6.47 -8.38 -19.15
N ALA A 2 -7.54 -7.61 -18.94
CA ALA A 2 -8.89 -8.14 -18.67
C ALA A 2 -9.43 -9.15 -19.70
N GLU A 3 -9.20 -8.95 -21.01
CA GLU A 3 -9.65 -9.89 -22.04
C GLU A 3 -8.88 -11.21 -22.03
N LYS A 4 -7.56 -11.16 -21.82
CA LYS A 4 -6.73 -12.38 -21.65
C LYS A 4 -7.15 -13.18 -20.41
N VAL A 5 -7.52 -12.50 -19.32
CA VAL A 5 -8.01 -13.17 -18.09
C VAL A 5 -9.34 -13.88 -18.29
N LYS A 6 -10.22 -13.35 -19.16
CA LYS A 6 -11.52 -13.98 -19.47
C LYS A 6 -11.37 -15.28 -20.25
N GLN A 7 -10.26 -15.49 -20.95
CA GLN A 7 -10.02 -16.68 -21.78
C GLN A 7 -9.33 -17.82 -21.02
N LEU A 8 -8.79 -17.56 -19.82
CA LEU A 8 -8.14 -18.57 -18.99
C LEU A 8 -9.16 -19.52 -18.36
N GLN A 9 -8.82 -20.81 -18.31
CA GLN A 9 -9.56 -21.77 -17.49
C GLN A 9 -9.42 -21.42 -16.00
N PRO A 10 -10.40 -21.76 -15.13
CA PRO A 10 -10.33 -21.46 -13.70
C PRO A 10 -9.02 -21.86 -13.02
N GLU A 11 -8.48 -23.02 -13.37
CA GLU A 11 -7.22 -23.59 -12.87
C GLU A 11 -5.97 -22.83 -13.32
N GLU A 12 -6.03 -22.09 -14.43
CA GLU A 12 -4.91 -21.32 -14.96
C GLU A 12 -4.83 -19.90 -14.37
N LYS A 13 -5.91 -19.45 -13.70
CA LYS A 13 -5.99 -18.09 -13.16
C LYS A 13 -5.13 -17.87 -11.94
N GLN A 14 -4.71 -18.95 -11.28
CA GLN A 14 -3.95 -18.89 -10.03
C GLN A 14 -2.89 -19.98 -9.98
N PHE A 15 -1.83 -19.75 -9.20
CA PHE A 15 -0.79 -20.73 -8.93
C PHE A 15 -0.32 -20.62 -7.47
N MET A 16 0.23 -21.71 -6.94
CA MET A 16 0.77 -21.76 -5.57
C MET A 16 2.27 -21.48 -5.58
N TYR A 17 2.74 -20.60 -4.69
CA TYR A 17 4.17 -20.36 -4.49
C TYR A 17 4.48 -20.21 -2.99
N LYS A 18 5.40 -21.04 -2.47
CA LYS A 18 5.78 -21.09 -1.04
C LYS A 18 4.55 -21.09 -0.09
N GLY A 19 3.47 -21.80 -0.47
CA GLY A 19 2.24 -21.92 0.32
C GLY A 19 1.25 -20.74 0.20
N THR A 20 1.51 -19.76 -0.66
CA THR A 20 0.63 -18.62 -0.93
C THR A 20 0.06 -18.69 -2.35
N LEU A 21 -1.22 -18.35 -2.52
CA LEU A 21 -1.95 -18.43 -3.80
C LEU A 21 -1.87 -17.09 -4.55
N TYR A 22 -1.24 -17.09 -5.73
CA TYR A 22 -1.01 -15.91 -6.55
C TYR A 22 -1.87 -15.92 -7.83
N PRO A 23 -2.34 -14.75 -8.30
CA PRO A 23 -3.04 -14.65 -9.58
C PRO A 23 -2.04 -14.63 -10.75
N SER A 24 -2.08 -15.65 -11.60
CA SER A 24 -1.22 -15.80 -12.80
C SER A 24 -1.22 -14.59 -13.75
N PRO A 25 -2.31 -13.80 -13.89
CA PRO A 25 -2.29 -12.61 -14.73
C PRO A 25 -1.44 -11.44 -14.20
N LEU A 26 -1.09 -11.42 -12.90
CA LEU A 26 -0.34 -10.33 -12.28
C LEU A 26 1.14 -10.67 -12.10
N THR A 27 1.47 -11.95 -11.93
CA THR A 27 2.83 -12.42 -11.70
C THR A 27 2.97 -13.88 -12.10
N SER A 28 4.21 -14.39 -12.18
CA SER A 28 4.51 -15.78 -12.50
C SER A 28 5.46 -16.37 -11.45
N PRO A 29 5.59 -17.71 -11.36
CA PRO A 29 6.58 -18.35 -10.49
C PRO A 29 8.00 -17.85 -10.75
N GLU A 30 8.36 -17.62 -12.01
CA GLU A 30 9.68 -17.13 -12.42
C GLU A 30 9.95 -15.72 -11.88
N ASN A 31 8.96 -14.83 -11.97
CA ASN A 31 9.06 -13.49 -11.38
C ASN A 31 9.27 -13.57 -9.86
N LEU A 32 8.54 -14.46 -9.17
CA LEU A 32 8.69 -14.63 -7.73
C LEU A 32 10.04 -15.27 -7.34
N GLN A 33 10.59 -16.16 -8.16
CA GLN A 33 11.94 -16.71 -7.98
C GLN A 33 13.02 -15.66 -8.25
N ALA A 34 12.80 -14.76 -9.21
CA ALA A 34 13.73 -13.68 -9.51
C ALA A 34 13.87 -12.71 -8.34
N VAL A 35 12.81 -12.50 -7.54
CA VAL A 35 12.86 -11.69 -6.31
C VAL A 35 13.86 -12.25 -5.29
N ASP A 36 14.00 -13.58 -5.18
CA ASP A 36 14.97 -14.20 -4.25
C ASP A 36 16.43 -13.89 -4.63
N LYS A 37 16.69 -13.48 -5.89
CA LYS A 37 18.00 -13.08 -6.40
C LYS A 37 18.09 -11.59 -6.69
N PHE A 38 17.06 -10.82 -6.36
CA PHE A 38 17.04 -9.39 -6.61
C PHE A 38 18.01 -8.69 -5.65
N GLU A 39 19.02 -8.03 -6.22
CA GLU A 39 19.94 -7.20 -5.46
C GLU A 39 19.59 -5.73 -5.70
N ALA A 40 19.14 -5.05 -4.65
CA ALA A 40 18.95 -3.61 -4.68
C ALA A 40 20.30 -2.90 -4.60
N ARG A 41 20.46 -1.83 -5.38
CA ARG A 41 21.59 -0.92 -5.26
C ARG A 41 21.44 -0.05 -4.02
N ALA A 42 22.54 0.50 -3.53
CA ALA A 42 22.54 1.36 -2.35
C ALA A 42 21.69 2.64 -2.52
N ASP A 43 21.47 3.08 -3.76
CA ASP A 43 20.67 4.24 -4.14
C ASP A 43 19.24 3.89 -4.60
N ASP A 44 18.85 2.61 -4.57
CA ASP A 44 17.50 2.20 -4.94
C ASP A 44 16.48 2.62 -3.87
N ILE A 45 15.38 3.22 -4.32
CA ILE A 45 14.23 3.56 -3.48
C ILE A 45 13.16 2.50 -3.71
N LEU A 46 12.83 1.74 -2.67
CA LEU A 46 11.79 0.71 -2.73
C LEU A 46 10.51 1.23 -2.07
N LEU A 47 9.45 1.38 -2.87
CA LEU A 47 8.11 1.61 -2.35
C LEU A 47 7.45 0.26 -2.04
N VAL A 48 7.41 -0.10 -0.76
CA VAL A 48 6.78 -1.34 -0.31
C VAL A 48 5.40 -1.03 0.26
N SER A 49 4.37 -1.68 -0.27
CA SER A 49 3.01 -1.61 0.26
C SER A 49 2.40 -2.99 0.33
N TYR A 50 1.37 -3.15 1.16
CA TYR A 50 0.51 -4.32 1.12
C TYR A 50 -0.61 -4.07 0.11
N PRO A 51 -0.56 -4.65 -1.10
CA PRO A 51 -1.69 -4.60 -2.01
C PRO A 51 -2.87 -5.27 -1.31
N LYS A 52 -3.97 -4.52 -1.09
CA LYS A 52 -5.21 -4.98 -0.47
C LYS A 52 -5.93 -6.03 -1.33
N SER A 53 -5.28 -7.13 -1.63
CA SER A 53 -5.89 -8.31 -2.23
C SER A 53 -5.58 -9.52 -1.35
N ALA A 54 -6.55 -10.42 -1.24
CA ALA A 54 -6.46 -11.63 -0.45
C ALA A 54 -5.38 -12.62 -0.93
N PHE A 55 -4.62 -12.27 -1.96
CA PHE A 55 -3.65 -13.14 -2.62
C PHE A 55 -2.23 -13.05 -2.03
N TYR A 56 -1.96 -12.10 -1.13
CA TYR A 56 -0.59 -11.81 -0.68
C TYR A 56 -0.37 -12.03 0.83
N GLY A 57 -1.20 -12.87 1.45
CA GLY A 57 -1.05 -13.30 2.84
C GLY A 57 -1.93 -12.53 3.83
N SER A 58 -1.43 -12.39 5.06
CA SER A 58 -2.11 -11.65 6.14
C SER A 58 -1.55 -10.25 6.25
N TYR A 59 -2.44 -9.25 6.24
CA TYR A 59 -2.07 -7.86 6.51
C TYR A 59 -1.35 -7.70 7.86
N PHE A 60 -1.83 -8.36 8.91
CA PHE A 60 -1.24 -8.26 10.24
C PHE A 60 0.16 -8.87 10.30
N ASP A 61 0.41 -9.97 9.58
CA ASP A 61 1.73 -10.59 9.51
C ASP A 61 2.70 -9.67 8.75
N TYR A 62 2.24 -9.07 7.65
CA TYR A 62 3.00 -8.07 6.90
C TYR A 62 3.41 -6.89 7.78
N ILE A 63 2.46 -6.26 8.48
CA ILE A 63 2.75 -5.11 9.35
C ILE A 63 3.66 -5.52 10.51
N SER A 64 3.43 -6.71 11.10
CA SER A 64 4.28 -7.25 12.17
C SER A 64 5.73 -7.50 11.71
N ALA A 65 5.93 -7.92 10.46
CA ALA A 65 7.26 -8.07 9.89
C ALA A 65 7.97 -6.72 9.74
N TRP A 66 7.26 -5.70 9.26
CA TRP A 66 7.79 -4.33 9.12
C TRP A 66 8.00 -3.62 10.45
N ASN A 67 7.23 -3.95 11.49
CA ASN A 67 7.47 -3.43 12.84
C ASN A 67 8.90 -3.71 13.34
N LYS A 68 9.49 -4.85 12.94
CA LYS A 68 10.88 -5.21 13.32
C LYS A 68 11.93 -4.29 12.68
N LYS A 69 11.54 -3.55 11.63
CA LYS A 69 12.38 -2.71 10.78
C LYS A 69 12.07 -1.22 10.91
N VAL A 70 11.07 -0.87 11.73
CA VAL A 70 10.53 0.50 11.86
C VAL A 70 11.56 1.52 12.37
N ASN A 71 12.65 1.07 13.02
CA ASN A 71 13.71 1.96 13.50
C ASN A 71 14.97 1.93 12.62
N ASP A 72 14.94 1.17 11.52
CA ASP A 72 16.08 1.14 10.60
C ASP A 72 16.15 2.52 9.91
N GLU A 73 17.34 3.12 9.84
CA GLU A 73 17.53 4.48 9.33
C GLU A 73 17.08 4.64 7.87
N ASN A 74 17.06 3.54 7.11
CA ASN A 74 16.64 3.46 5.71
C ASN A 74 15.17 3.03 5.55
N VAL A 75 14.35 3.13 6.60
CA VAL A 75 12.92 2.81 6.55
C VAL A 75 12.08 4.01 7.00
N LEU A 76 11.22 4.49 6.11
CA LEU A 76 10.22 5.50 6.41
C LEU A 76 8.82 4.89 6.37
N VAL A 77 8.12 4.92 7.50
CA VAL A 77 6.69 4.59 7.53
C VAL A 77 5.88 5.83 7.15
N VAL A 78 5.07 5.68 6.11
CA VAL A 78 4.16 6.69 5.61
C VAL A 78 2.73 6.19 5.80
N ILE A 79 1.89 7.00 6.43
CA ILE A 79 0.49 6.68 6.74
C ILE A 79 -0.41 7.43 5.77
N TYR A 80 -1.32 6.72 5.12
CA TYR A 80 -2.20 7.28 4.09
C TYR A 80 -3.09 8.40 4.63
N GLU A 81 -3.59 8.21 5.84
CA GLU A 81 -4.47 9.16 6.52
C GLU A 81 -3.74 10.46 6.84
N GLU A 82 -2.48 10.39 7.30
CA GLU A 82 -1.64 11.56 7.54
C GLU A 82 -1.27 12.28 6.24
N LEU A 83 -0.95 11.53 5.18
CA LEU A 83 -0.70 12.10 3.84
C LEU A 83 -1.89 12.90 3.33
N LYS A 84 -3.11 12.41 3.55
CA LYS A 84 -4.33 13.12 3.12
C LYS A 84 -4.67 14.29 4.04
N LYS A 85 -4.38 14.19 5.35
CA LYS A 85 -4.65 15.24 6.35
C LYS A 85 -3.69 16.42 6.24
N ASN A 86 -2.39 16.17 6.06
CA ASN A 86 -1.32 17.17 6.01
C ASN A 86 -0.26 16.84 4.94
N MET A 87 -0.68 16.86 3.68
CA MET A 87 0.15 16.45 2.53
C MET A 87 1.49 17.19 2.44
N SER A 88 1.50 18.51 2.67
CA SER A 88 2.73 19.33 2.60
C SER A 88 3.78 18.88 3.61
N GLU A 89 3.38 18.62 4.86
CA GLU A 89 4.30 18.20 5.92
C GLU A 89 4.80 16.77 5.70
N GLU A 90 3.94 15.85 5.26
CA GLU A 90 4.38 14.50 4.91
C GLU A 90 5.30 14.50 3.67
N ILE A 91 5.08 15.37 2.67
CA ILE A 91 6.02 15.55 1.55
C ILE A 91 7.38 16.05 2.04
N LYS A 92 7.41 17.03 2.95
CA LYS A 92 8.68 17.51 3.56
C LYS A 92 9.41 16.40 4.30
N LYS A 93 8.68 15.55 5.04
CA LYS A 93 9.23 14.39 5.73
C LYS A 93 9.81 13.36 4.76
N ILE A 94 9.11 13.05 3.67
CA ILE A 94 9.62 12.15 2.61
C ILE A 94 10.86 12.76 1.94
N ALA A 95 10.83 14.04 1.59
CA ALA A 95 11.95 14.73 0.97
C ALA A 95 13.19 14.70 1.87
N LYS A 96 13.02 15.00 3.17
CA LYS A 96 14.10 14.92 4.15
C LYS A 96 14.68 13.51 4.25
N PHE A 97 13.84 12.48 4.29
CA PHE A 97 14.27 11.09 4.34
C PHE A 97 15.07 10.68 3.10
N LEU A 98 14.67 11.15 1.92
CA LEU A 98 15.38 10.92 0.66
C LEU A 98 16.56 11.88 0.43
N ASN A 99 16.89 12.73 1.40
CA ASN A 99 17.91 13.79 1.30
C ASN A 99 17.69 14.77 0.13
N PHE A 100 16.44 15.07 -0.21
CA PHE A 100 16.07 16.11 -1.15
C PHE A 100 15.83 17.46 -0.47
N THR A 101 16.34 18.52 -1.08
CA THR A 101 16.02 19.91 -0.71
C THR A 101 14.97 20.43 -1.68
N LEU A 102 13.78 20.75 -1.17
CA LEU A 102 12.66 21.27 -1.97
C LEU A 102 12.34 22.71 -1.57
N THR A 103 12.00 23.55 -2.55
CA THR A 103 11.43 24.88 -2.29
C THR A 103 9.94 24.78 -1.95
N ASP A 104 9.38 25.83 -1.35
CA ASP A 104 7.95 25.88 -1.04
C ASP A 104 7.10 25.77 -2.31
N GLU A 105 7.53 26.34 -3.43
CA GLU A 105 6.85 26.23 -4.73
C GLU A 105 6.85 24.79 -5.24
N GLN A 106 7.97 24.07 -5.08
CA GLN A 106 8.05 22.65 -5.44
C GLN A 106 7.10 21.81 -4.58
N ILE A 107 7.07 22.06 -3.26
CA ILE A 107 6.17 21.35 -2.34
C ILE A 107 4.71 21.61 -2.71
N GLN A 108 4.34 22.86 -3.01
CA GLN A 108 2.98 23.23 -3.45
C GLN A 108 2.62 22.58 -4.78
N SER A 109 3.56 22.54 -5.73
CA SER A 109 3.38 21.88 -7.02
C SER A 109 3.12 20.37 -6.84
N ILE A 110 3.96 19.69 -6.03
CA ILE A 110 3.79 18.26 -5.72
C ILE A 110 2.45 18.02 -5.04
N CYS A 111 2.07 18.84 -4.05
CA CYS A 111 0.76 18.74 -3.39
C CYS A 111 -0.39 18.80 -4.41
N SER A 112 -0.35 19.78 -5.32
CA SER A 112 -1.39 19.98 -6.34
C SER A 112 -1.50 18.79 -7.30
N MET A 113 -0.37 18.26 -7.74
CA MET A 113 -0.31 17.10 -8.63
C MET A 113 -0.74 15.80 -7.93
N SER A 114 -0.51 15.71 -6.62
CA SER A 114 -0.78 14.52 -5.81
C SER A 114 -2.18 14.48 -5.19
N THR A 115 -3.05 15.45 -5.50
CA THR A 115 -4.46 15.36 -5.06
C THR A 115 -5.17 14.19 -5.75
N PHE A 116 -6.16 13.60 -5.07
CA PHE A 116 -6.94 12.51 -5.66
C PHE A 116 -7.59 12.92 -6.99
N LYS A 117 -8.09 14.17 -7.08
CA LYS A 117 -8.68 14.70 -8.31
C LYS A 117 -7.65 14.72 -9.44
N SER A 118 -6.51 15.38 -9.24
CA SER A 118 -5.43 15.48 -10.22
C SER A 118 -4.95 14.10 -10.68
N MET A 119 -4.71 13.19 -9.73
CA MET A 119 -4.27 11.83 -10.06
C MET A 119 -5.34 11.02 -10.80
N LYS A 120 -6.61 11.14 -10.41
CA LYS A 120 -7.73 10.45 -11.07
C LYS A 120 -7.94 10.94 -12.51
N GLU A 121 -7.87 12.25 -12.73
CA GLU A 121 -7.93 12.85 -14.07
C GLU A 121 -6.77 12.38 -14.96
N ASN A 122 -5.58 12.20 -14.39
CA ASN A 122 -4.41 11.69 -15.11
C ASN A 122 -4.29 10.14 -15.12
N SER A 123 -5.27 9.42 -14.55
CA SER A 123 -5.16 7.98 -14.32
C SER A 123 -5.08 7.18 -15.63
N ARG A 124 -5.75 7.64 -16.69
CA ARG A 124 -5.70 6.99 -18.01
C ARG A 124 -4.32 7.07 -18.65
N ASN A 125 -3.61 8.19 -18.47
CA ASN A 125 -2.28 8.35 -19.03
C ASN A 125 -1.24 7.51 -18.29
N THR A 126 -1.41 7.36 -16.98
CA THR A 126 -0.45 6.66 -16.11
C THR A 126 -0.71 5.16 -16.00
N HIS A 127 -1.97 4.72 -16.06
CA HIS A 127 -2.39 3.34 -15.79
C HIS A 127 -3.29 2.75 -16.90
N GLY A 128 -3.54 3.48 -17.99
CA GLY A 128 -4.43 3.04 -19.06
C GLY A 128 -5.85 2.77 -18.57
N GLU A 129 -6.47 1.72 -19.11
CA GLU A 129 -7.82 1.29 -18.74
C GLU A 129 -7.95 0.85 -17.26
N MET A 130 -6.83 0.54 -16.58
CA MET A 130 -6.84 0.21 -15.16
C MET A 130 -7.06 1.43 -14.27
N GLY A 131 -6.89 2.66 -14.78
CA GLY A 131 -7.08 3.89 -14.02
C GLY A 131 -8.45 3.96 -13.33
N ASN A 132 -9.52 3.58 -14.02
CA ASN A 132 -10.88 3.59 -13.46
C ASN A 132 -11.07 2.60 -12.29
N ILE A 133 -10.28 1.54 -12.24
CA ILE A 133 -10.33 0.51 -11.18
C ILE A 133 -9.47 0.94 -9.98
N LEU A 134 -8.30 1.53 -10.24
CA LEU A 134 -7.36 1.95 -9.22
C LEU A 134 -7.82 3.21 -8.47
N PHE A 135 -8.46 4.16 -9.16
CA PHE A 135 -8.87 5.46 -8.60
C PHE A 135 -10.37 5.50 -8.28
N ARG A 136 -10.77 4.88 -7.17
CA ARG A 136 -12.17 4.72 -6.76
C ARG A 136 -12.77 5.96 -6.08
N LYS A 137 -12.58 6.10 -4.75
CA LYS A 137 -13.10 7.22 -3.93
C LYS A 137 -11.99 8.12 -3.38
N GLY A 138 -10.89 7.52 -2.90
CA GLY A 138 -9.77 8.26 -2.35
C GLY A 138 -10.05 8.88 -0.98
N ASP A 139 -10.97 8.33 -0.19
CA ASP A 139 -11.39 8.86 1.11
C ASP A 139 -11.09 7.90 2.27
N ILE A 140 -11.04 8.47 3.47
CA ILE A 140 -10.81 7.78 4.75
C ILE A 140 -12.17 7.39 5.34
N GLY A 141 -12.25 6.22 5.98
CA GLY A 141 -13.45 5.79 6.70
C GLY A 141 -14.50 5.07 5.86
N ASP A 142 -14.29 4.87 4.55
CA ASP A 142 -15.27 4.16 3.70
C ASP A 142 -15.48 2.69 4.10
N TRP A 143 -14.61 2.14 4.95
CA TRP A 143 -14.76 0.81 5.54
C TRP A 143 -16.09 0.65 6.30
N LYS A 144 -16.61 1.73 6.89
CA LYS A 144 -17.91 1.76 7.59
C LYS A 144 -19.09 1.43 6.68
N ASN A 145 -18.93 1.63 5.37
CA ASN A 145 -19.94 1.28 4.36
C ASN A 145 -19.74 -0.13 3.77
N CYS A 146 -18.66 -0.82 4.13
CA CYS A 146 -18.27 -2.10 3.51
C CYS A 146 -18.30 -3.28 4.49
N LEU A 147 -18.11 -3.03 5.78
CA LEU A 147 -18.01 -4.07 6.81
C LEU A 147 -19.27 -4.09 7.66
N THR A 148 -19.70 -5.29 8.07
CA THR A 148 -20.67 -5.43 9.17
C THR A 148 -20.01 -5.13 10.51
N GLU A 149 -20.80 -4.91 11.55
CA GLU A 149 -20.28 -4.68 12.90
C GLU A 149 -19.45 -5.87 13.39
N GLU A 150 -19.87 -7.10 13.11
CA GLU A 150 -19.12 -8.31 13.48
C GLU A 150 -17.78 -8.40 12.75
N GLN A 151 -17.75 -8.04 11.47
CA GLN A 151 -16.51 -8.00 10.69
C GLN A 151 -15.56 -6.90 11.16
N SER A 152 -16.09 -5.72 11.47
CA SER A 152 -15.31 -4.62 12.05
C SER A 152 -14.68 -5.06 13.37
N LYS A 153 -15.49 -5.63 14.27
CA LYS A 153 -15.02 -6.13 15.56
C LYS A 153 -13.94 -7.21 15.41
N ALA A 154 -14.08 -8.12 14.44
CA ALA A 154 -13.06 -9.14 14.18
C ALA A 154 -11.71 -8.55 13.69
N ILE A 155 -11.73 -7.39 13.02
CA ILE A 155 -10.51 -6.66 12.65
C ILE A 155 -9.91 -5.97 13.88
N ASP A 156 -10.75 -5.36 14.73
CA ASP A 156 -10.31 -4.74 16.00
C ASP A 156 -9.59 -5.76 16.89
N ASP A 157 -10.22 -6.92 17.12
CA ASP A 157 -9.65 -7.99 17.93
C ASP A 157 -8.30 -8.49 17.35
N LYS A 158 -8.14 -8.51 16.02
CA LYS A 158 -6.87 -8.84 15.36
C LYS A 158 -5.83 -7.73 15.50
N PHE A 159 -6.23 -6.46 15.36
CA PHE A 159 -5.32 -5.34 15.59
C PHE A 159 -4.78 -5.36 17.02
N GLU A 160 -5.67 -5.53 18.00
CA GLU A 160 -5.29 -5.63 19.41
C GLU A 160 -4.31 -6.77 19.66
N LYS A 161 -4.60 -7.95 19.11
CA LYS A 161 -3.74 -9.12 19.28
C LYS A 161 -2.36 -8.98 18.65
N HIS A 162 -2.27 -8.35 17.48
CA HIS A 162 -1.04 -8.37 16.66
C HIS A 162 -0.20 -7.09 16.75
N LEU A 163 -0.84 -5.94 16.92
CA LEU A 163 -0.20 -4.63 16.71
C LEU A 163 -0.29 -3.67 17.91
N LEU A 164 -1.18 -3.91 18.87
CA LEU A 164 -1.26 -3.07 20.06
C LEU A 164 0.05 -3.13 20.86
N GLY A 165 0.56 -1.96 21.25
CA GLY A 165 1.85 -1.83 21.95
C GLY A 165 3.08 -2.04 21.06
N THR A 166 2.89 -2.20 19.74
CA THR A 166 4.00 -2.18 18.78
C THR A 166 4.21 -0.76 18.26
N LYS A 167 5.46 -0.41 17.95
CA LYS A 167 5.80 0.91 17.41
C LYS A 167 5.03 1.24 16.13
N ILE A 168 4.91 0.29 15.21
CA ILE A 168 4.14 0.51 13.98
C ILE A 168 2.63 0.60 14.27
N GLY A 169 2.12 -0.12 15.27
CA GLY A 169 0.75 -0.01 15.73
C GLY A 169 0.42 1.41 16.23
N ASP A 170 1.33 2.01 17.01
CA ASP A 170 1.18 3.38 17.49
C ASP A 170 1.18 4.39 16.32
N LEU A 171 2.02 4.16 15.29
CA LEU A 171 2.06 5.00 14.10
C LEU A 171 0.77 4.95 13.26
N LEU A 172 0.05 3.82 13.28
CA LEU A 172 -1.19 3.65 12.51
C LEU A 172 -2.35 4.49 13.05
N LYS A 173 -2.25 5.02 14.28
CA LYS A 173 -3.31 5.82 14.94
C LYS A 173 -4.70 5.16 14.83
N TYR A 174 -4.74 3.86 15.13
CA TYR A 174 -5.93 3.03 14.88
C TYR A 174 -7.19 3.57 15.56
N ASP A 175 -7.07 4.12 16.77
CA ASP A 175 -8.21 4.73 17.48
C ASP A 175 -8.75 6.00 16.79
N GLU A 176 -7.94 6.73 16.02
CA GLU A 176 -8.37 7.93 15.28
C GLU A 176 -9.08 7.56 13.96
N TYR A 177 -8.61 6.52 13.27
CA TYR A 177 -9.03 6.22 11.89
C TYR A 177 -9.92 4.98 11.71
N CYS A 178 -9.86 4.06 12.66
CA CYS A 178 -10.49 2.74 12.54
C CYS A 178 -11.53 2.46 13.63
N LYS A 179 -11.76 3.38 14.57
CA LYS A 179 -12.88 3.31 15.52
C LYS A 179 -14.01 4.30 15.22
#